data_AF-A0A7H4LBA7-F1
#
_entry.id   AF-A0A7H4LBA7-F1
#
_cell.length_a   1.000
_cell.length_b   1.000
_cell.length_c   1.000
_cell.angle_alpha   90.00
_cell.angle_beta   90.00
_cell.angle_gamma   90.00
#
_symmetry.space_group_name_H-M   'P 1'
#
loop_
_entity.id
_entity.type
_entity.pdbx_description
1 polymer ?
#
loop_
_entity_poly.entity_id
_entity_poly.type
_entity_poly.pdbx_seq_one_letter_code
_entity_poly.pdbx_strand_id
1 'polypeptide(L)'
;MAIITISSGNLNETTLVQGMARMFDWGWTWRAKFQSPKTFLVRFPNKAKLVELKNFEKFTLLGAKAVIEVDFWNPDDKAKGKLHTISVQMHGVPDSLRHFLGICEFGSALGPVVEVDVEHIHSREEIRLKVGVRDLHKIPSGTEITTKDLLLYDIEFSLESVAEQGWYKVEEGKKGKSLSTLTWRSLITRKSVKKS
;
A
#
# COMPACT_ATOMS: atom_id res chain seq x y z
N MET A 1 18.48 -1.74 5.07
CA MET A 1 18.62 -1.26 6.47
C MET A 1 18.02 -2.32 7.39
N ALA A 2 18.30 -2.24 8.69
CA ALA A 2 17.67 -3.11 9.67
C ALA A 2 16.70 -2.31 10.56
N ILE A 3 15.70 -3.00 11.08
CA ILE A 3 14.89 -2.55 12.20
C ILE A 3 15.33 -3.36 13.43
N ILE A 4 15.67 -2.66 14.51
CA ILE A 4 15.98 -3.27 15.79
C ILE A 4 14.79 -3.03 16.72
N THR A 5 14.22 -4.10 17.26
CA THR A 5 13.08 -4.07 18.17
C THR A 5 13.51 -4.43 19.58
N ILE A 6 13.14 -3.61 20.56
CA ILE A 6 13.36 -3.87 21.99
C ILE A 6 12.27 -4.84 22.46
N SER A 7 12.67 -6.08 22.72
CA SER A 7 11.80 -7.10 23.32
C SER A 7 11.63 -6.89 24.83
N SER A 8 12.70 -6.51 25.52
CA SER A 8 12.70 -6.26 26.97
C SER A 8 13.76 -5.23 27.36
N GLY A 9 13.51 -4.50 28.44
CA GLY A 9 14.36 -3.39 28.91
C GLY A 9 14.01 -2.05 28.26
N ASN A 10 14.86 -1.05 28.48
CA ASN A 10 14.72 0.29 27.91
C ASN A 10 16.06 0.71 27.29
N LEU A 11 16.02 1.17 26.05
CA LEU A 11 17.18 1.67 25.32
C LEU A 11 16.85 3.00 24.66
N ASN A 12 17.85 3.86 24.57
CA ASN A 12 17.82 5.04 23.71
C ASN A 12 18.84 4.84 22.58
N GLU A 13 18.90 5.79 21.64
CA GLU A 13 19.79 5.69 20.48
C GLU A 13 21.26 5.51 20.91
N THR A 14 21.71 6.27 21.91
CA THR A 14 23.08 6.25 22.40
C THR A 14 23.45 4.89 23.02
N THR A 15 22.61 4.36 23.91
CA THR A 15 22.89 3.07 24.56
C THR A 15 22.81 1.90 23.59
N LEU A 16 21.91 1.98 22.59
CA LEU A 16 21.86 1.00 21.51
C LEU A 16 23.15 1.02 20.67
N VAL A 17 23.58 2.19 20.21
CA VAL A 17 24.81 2.35 19.40
C VAL A 17 26.04 1.88 20.17
N GLN A 18 26.16 2.26 21.44
CA GLN A 18 27.28 1.84 22.29
C GLN A 18 27.28 0.33 22.53
N GLY A 19 26.11 -0.28 22.78
CA GLY A 19 26.01 -1.72 22.96
C GLY A 19 26.37 -2.50 21.69
N MET A 20 25.91 -2.03 20.52
CA MET A 20 26.25 -2.65 19.23
C MET A 20 27.75 -2.52 18.92
N ALA A 21 28.34 -1.36 19.18
CA ALA A 21 29.77 -1.14 18.98
C ALA A 21 30.64 -2.02 19.90
N ARG A 22 30.20 -2.26 21.14
CA ARG A 22 30.89 -3.15 22.09
C ARG A 22 30.76 -4.63 21.73
N MET A 23 29.60 -5.03 21.22
CA MET A 23 29.30 -6.42 20.90
C MET A 23 29.90 -6.84 19.55
N PHE A 24 30.04 -5.88 18.62
CA PHE A 24 30.47 -6.13 17.25
C PHE A 24 31.56 -5.15 16.84
N ASP A 25 32.82 -5.56 17.05
CA ASP A 25 34.00 -4.82 16.61
C ASP A 25 34.28 -5.05 15.11
N TRP A 26 33.41 -4.49 14.28
CA TRP A 26 33.47 -4.64 12.81
C TRP A 26 34.17 -3.47 12.12
N GLY A 27 34.85 -2.59 12.86
CA GLY A 27 35.35 -1.32 12.33
C GLY A 27 34.24 -0.42 11.75
N TRP A 28 33.00 -0.59 12.23
CA TRP A 28 31.82 0.07 11.70
C TRP A 28 31.33 1.18 12.62
N THR A 29 31.08 2.37 12.06
CA THR A 29 30.46 3.47 12.80
C THR A 29 28.94 3.28 12.89
N TRP A 30 28.51 2.67 13.98
CA TRP A 30 27.10 2.43 14.28
C TRP A 30 26.30 3.75 14.37
N ARG A 31 25.13 3.77 13.73
CA ARG A 31 24.16 4.86 13.80
C ARG A 31 22.76 4.29 13.90
N ALA A 32 22.02 4.76 14.89
CA ALA A 32 20.61 4.45 15.09
C ALA A 32 19.76 5.69 14.83
N LYS A 33 18.55 5.48 14.30
CA LYS A 33 17.52 6.50 14.17
C LYS A 33 16.26 6.01 14.84
N PHE A 34 15.71 6.78 15.77
CA PHE A 34 14.44 6.50 16.41
C PHE A 34 13.32 6.34 15.38
N GLN A 35 12.52 5.28 15.54
CA GLN A 35 11.36 5.02 14.69
C GLN A 35 10.05 4.83 15.47
N SER A 36 10.12 4.25 16.66
CA SER A 36 9.02 4.16 17.62
C SER A 36 9.60 3.90 19.02
N PRO A 37 8.80 3.99 20.10
CA PRO A 37 9.29 3.79 21.48
C PRO A 37 10.07 2.49 21.72
N LYS A 38 9.84 1.45 20.90
CA LYS A 38 10.53 0.17 21.01
C LYS A 38 11.35 -0.19 19.77
N THR A 39 11.46 0.68 18.76
CA THR A 39 12.12 0.31 17.50
C THR A 39 13.06 1.39 16.98
N PHE A 40 14.21 0.97 16.47
CA PHE A 40 15.24 1.83 15.91
C PHE A 40 15.65 1.34 14.53
N LEU A 41 15.91 2.27 13.61
CA LEU A 41 16.51 1.96 12.31
C LEU A 41 18.02 2.01 12.43
N VAL A 42 18.69 0.94 11.97
CA VAL A 42 20.13 0.83 12.07
C VAL A 42 20.71 0.43 10.71
N ARG A 43 21.84 1.05 10.36
CA ARG A 43 22.64 0.64 9.19
C ARG A 43 23.67 -0.39 9.60
N PHE A 44 23.67 -1.49 8.87
CA PHE A 44 24.67 -2.55 8.98
C PHE A 44 25.78 -2.33 7.95
N PRO A 45 27.01 -2.78 8.22
CA PRO A 45 28.14 -2.62 7.29
C PRO A 45 27.88 -3.33 5.96
N ASN A 46 27.22 -4.49 5.99
CA ASN A 46 26.80 -5.23 4.80
C ASN A 46 25.59 -6.13 5.10
N LYS A 47 24.99 -6.67 4.04
CA LYS A 47 23.80 -7.54 4.13
C LYS A 47 24.10 -8.86 4.82
N ALA A 48 25.27 -9.45 4.63
CA ALA A 48 25.63 -10.74 5.22
C ALA A 48 25.63 -10.67 6.76
N LYS A 49 26.18 -9.60 7.33
CA LYS A 49 26.15 -9.35 8.78
C LYS A 49 24.76 -9.14 9.36
N LEU A 50 23.87 -8.49 8.61
CA LEU A 50 22.47 -8.35 9.01
C LEU A 50 21.78 -9.73 9.01
N VAL A 51 21.96 -10.53 7.96
CA VAL A 51 21.40 -11.90 7.88
C VAL A 51 21.89 -12.77 9.04
N GLU A 52 23.20 -12.70 9.32
CA GLU A 52 23.82 -13.42 10.44
C GLU A 52 23.11 -13.07 11.76
N LEU A 53 22.88 -11.79 12.05
CA LEU A 53 22.22 -11.35 13.28
C LEU A 53 20.72 -11.64 13.34
N LYS A 54 20.03 -11.58 12.20
CA LYS A 54 18.61 -11.95 12.11
C LYS A 54 18.39 -13.40 12.54
N ASN A 55 19.33 -14.29 12.24
CA ASN A 55 19.23 -15.71 12.59
C ASN A 55 19.32 -15.99 14.11
N PHE A 56 19.76 -15.04 14.92
CA PHE A 56 19.84 -15.21 16.37
C PHE A 56 18.52 -14.93 17.11
N GLU A 57 17.42 -14.65 16.39
CA GLU A 57 16.09 -14.24 16.90
C GLU A 57 16.16 -13.09 17.92
N LYS A 58 16.53 -13.38 19.17
CA LYS A 58 16.64 -12.43 20.27
C LYS A 58 17.95 -12.61 21.03
N PHE A 59 18.64 -11.52 21.30
CA PHE A 59 19.85 -11.54 22.11
C PHE A 59 19.94 -10.32 23.04
N THR A 60 20.68 -10.50 24.13
CA THR A 60 20.91 -9.44 25.13
C THR A 60 22.05 -8.54 24.66
N LEU A 61 21.79 -7.24 24.58
CA LEU A 61 22.77 -6.26 24.13
C LEU A 61 23.87 -6.06 25.19
N LEU A 62 25.14 -6.11 24.82
CA LEU A 62 26.22 -5.90 25.81
C LEU A 62 26.21 -4.49 26.38
N GLY A 63 26.42 -4.38 27.70
CA GLY A 63 26.43 -3.11 28.42
C GLY A 63 25.05 -2.49 28.65
N ALA A 64 23.97 -3.10 28.15
CA ALA A 64 22.61 -2.72 28.44
C ALA A 64 21.80 -3.94 28.89
N LYS A 65 21.01 -3.82 29.96
CA LYS A 65 20.12 -4.91 30.41
C LYS A 65 18.86 -4.99 29.54
N ALA A 66 19.04 -5.04 28.22
CA ALA A 66 17.97 -5.03 27.23
C ALA A 66 18.14 -6.16 26.23
N VAL A 67 17.03 -6.78 25.85
CA VAL A 67 16.95 -7.83 24.83
C VAL A 67 16.43 -7.22 23.55
N ILE A 68 17.17 -7.41 22.46
CA ILE A 68 16.83 -6.88 21.15
C ILE A 68 16.65 -7.99 20.12
N GLU A 69 15.88 -7.67 19.09
CA GLU A 69 15.62 -8.47 17.91
C GLU A 69 16.01 -7.66 16.68
N VAL A 70 16.63 -8.29 15.69
CA VAL A 70 17.12 -7.61 14.48
C VAL A 70 16.43 -8.19 13.27
N ASP A 71 15.75 -7.33 12.51
CA ASP A 71 15.06 -7.70 11.28
C ASP A 71 15.47 -6.80 10.12
N PHE A 72 15.13 -7.25 8.90
CA PHE A 72 15.19 -6.37 7.74
C PHE A 72 14.16 -5.26 7.91
N TRP A 73 14.59 -4.02 7.74
CA TRP A 73 13.62 -2.94 7.64
C TRP A 73 13.00 -2.95 6.25
N ASN A 74 11.68 -3.15 6.20
CA ASN A 74 10.87 -2.91 5.02
C ASN A 74 9.95 -1.70 5.30
N PRO A 75 9.96 -0.65 4.46
CA PRO A 75 9.07 0.50 4.63
C PRO A 75 7.58 0.10 4.67
N ASP A 76 7.24 -1.00 3.99
CA ASP A 76 5.87 -1.51 3.89
C ASP A 76 5.44 -2.34 5.11
N ASP A 77 6.33 -2.66 6.06
CA ASP A 77 5.96 -3.44 7.26
C ASP A 77 4.93 -2.71 8.14
N LYS A 78 4.84 -1.38 8.03
CA LYS A 78 3.80 -0.57 8.71
C LYS A 78 2.52 -0.46 7.90
N ALA A 79 2.45 -0.99 6.68
CA ALA A 79 1.25 -0.93 5.87
C ALA A 79 0.12 -1.72 6.55
N LYS A 80 -0.99 -1.03 6.84
CA LYS A 80 -2.20 -1.68 7.40
C LYS A 80 -2.90 -2.57 6.36
N GLY A 81 -2.59 -2.36 5.09
CA GLY A 81 -3.10 -3.15 3.98
C GLY A 81 -2.67 -2.61 2.62
N LYS A 82 -2.95 -3.39 1.59
CA LYS A 82 -2.82 -3.07 0.17
C LYS A 82 -4.21 -3.01 -0.45
N LEU A 83 -4.47 -1.99 -1.28
CA LEU A 83 -5.72 -1.83 -2.03
C LEU A 83 -5.85 -2.90 -3.12
N HIS A 84 -7.07 -3.20 -3.55
CA HIS A 84 -7.33 -3.98 -4.75
C HIS A 84 -7.03 -3.12 -5.98
N THR A 85 -6.32 -3.65 -6.95
CA THR A 85 -6.15 -3.01 -8.24
C THR A 85 -7.24 -3.52 -9.18
N ILE A 86 -8.09 -2.63 -9.67
CA ILE A 86 -9.17 -2.95 -10.60
C ILE A 86 -8.91 -2.27 -11.94
N SER A 87 -9.30 -2.94 -13.02
CA SER A 87 -9.37 -2.35 -14.36
C SER A 87 -10.78 -1.81 -14.58
N VAL A 88 -10.86 -0.55 -15.01
CA VAL A 88 -12.11 0.18 -15.17
C VAL A 88 -12.12 0.81 -16.56
N GLN A 89 -13.28 0.79 -17.20
CA GLN A 89 -13.57 1.52 -18.42
C GLN A 89 -14.31 2.81 -18.08
N MET A 90 -13.92 3.89 -18.75
CA MET A 90 -14.48 5.22 -18.57
C MET A 90 -15.20 5.67 -19.85
N HIS A 91 -16.43 6.14 -19.69
CA HIS A 91 -17.27 6.62 -20.79
C HIS A 91 -17.73 8.06 -20.53
N GLY A 92 -18.11 8.77 -21.59
CA GLY A 92 -18.61 10.15 -21.50
C GLY A 92 -17.54 11.23 -21.40
N VAL A 93 -16.25 10.88 -21.50
CA VAL A 93 -15.15 11.85 -21.39
C VAL A 93 -15.16 12.84 -22.57
N PRO A 94 -15.30 14.16 -22.32
CA PRO A 94 -15.25 15.18 -23.36
C PRO A 94 -13.89 15.22 -24.04
N ASP A 95 -13.85 15.49 -25.35
CA ASP A 95 -12.60 15.52 -26.13
C ASP A 95 -11.57 16.52 -25.57
N SER A 96 -12.01 17.65 -25.01
CA SER A 96 -11.14 18.64 -24.36
C SER A 96 -10.41 18.09 -23.12
N LEU A 97 -10.95 17.03 -22.51
CA LEU A 97 -10.42 16.40 -21.29
C LEU A 97 -9.81 15.02 -21.56
N ARG A 98 -9.77 14.56 -22.82
CA ARG A 98 -9.09 13.32 -23.23
C ARG A 98 -7.58 13.53 -23.32
N HIS A 99 -6.98 13.76 -22.16
CA HIS A 99 -5.55 13.80 -21.99
C HIS A 99 -5.18 13.11 -20.67
N PHE A 100 -3.92 12.71 -20.53
CA PHE A 100 -3.46 11.92 -19.39
C PHE A 100 -3.85 12.50 -18.03
N LEU A 101 -3.71 13.82 -17.85
CA LEU A 101 -4.04 14.48 -16.58
C LEU A 101 -5.54 14.49 -16.28
N GLY A 102 -6.40 14.78 -17.27
CA GLY A 102 -7.85 14.69 -17.11
C GLY A 102 -8.28 13.28 -16.70
N ILE A 103 -7.74 12.25 -17.35
CA ILE A 103 -8.06 10.86 -17.01
C ILE A 103 -7.60 10.51 -15.58
N CYS A 104 -6.42 10.99 -15.17
CA CYS A 104 -5.95 10.80 -13.79
C CYS A 104 -6.87 11.49 -12.78
N GLU A 105 -7.34 12.70 -13.08
CA GLU A 105 -8.30 13.44 -12.26
C GLU A 105 -9.59 12.64 -12.10
N PHE A 106 -10.15 12.11 -13.19
CA PHE A 106 -11.37 11.31 -13.16
C PHE A 106 -11.19 9.99 -12.42
N GLY A 107 -10.08 9.28 -12.68
CA GLY A 107 -9.74 8.05 -11.98
C GLY A 107 -9.53 8.24 -10.48
N SER A 108 -9.07 9.42 -10.06
CA SER A 108 -8.86 9.75 -8.64
C SER A 108 -10.16 9.77 -7.82
N ALA A 109 -11.31 9.96 -8.46
CA ALA A 109 -12.62 9.83 -7.82
C ALA A 109 -12.90 8.39 -7.33
N LEU A 110 -12.28 7.39 -7.98
CA LEU A 110 -12.35 5.98 -7.56
C LEU A 110 -11.28 5.64 -6.52
N GLY A 111 -10.07 6.16 -6.71
CA GLY A 111 -8.92 5.92 -5.85
C GLY A 111 -7.60 6.20 -6.58
N PRO A 112 -6.44 5.87 -5.97
CA PRO A 112 -5.14 6.12 -6.59
C PRO A 112 -5.04 5.43 -7.95
N VAL A 113 -4.75 6.21 -8.99
CA VAL A 113 -4.55 5.72 -10.36
C VAL A 113 -3.20 5.04 -10.45
N VAL A 114 -3.21 3.77 -10.87
CA VAL A 114 -2.02 2.92 -10.98
C VAL A 114 -1.48 2.94 -12.40
N GLU A 115 -2.36 2.87 -13.39
CA GLU A 115 -1.99 2.78 -14.79
C GLU A 115 -3.09 3.40 -15.66
N VAL A 116 -2.70 4.07 -16.74
CA VAL A 116 -3.62 4.59 -17.75
C VAL A 116 -3.19 4.05 -19.10
N ASP A 117 -4.14 3.53 -19.86
CA ASP A 117 -3.89 3.08 -21.22
C ASP A 117 -3.79 4.31 -22.14
N VAL A 118 -2.56 4.74 -22.42
CA VAL A 118 -2.26 5.97 -23.16
C VAL A 118 -2.61 5.86 -24.65
N GLU A 119 -2.59 4.65 -25.20
CA GLU A 119 -2.87 4.41 -26.62
C GLU A 119 -4.34 4.69 -26.94
N HIS A 120 -5.24 4.32 -26.02
CA HIS A 120 -6.67 4.50 -26.19
C HIS A 120 -7.16 5.91 -25.83
N ILE A 121 -6.34 6.78 -25.23
CA ILE A 121 -6.71 8.17 -24.88
C ILE A 121 -7.15 8.97 -26.10
N HIS A 122 -6.43 8.81 -27.21
CA HIS A 122 -6.64 9.58 -28.44
C HIS A 122 -7.56 8.88 -29.43
N SER A 123 -7.92 7.63 -29.14
CA SER A 123 -8.92 6.90 -29.91
C SER A 123 -10.33 7.39 -29.53
N ARG A 124 -11.32 7.20 -30.40
CA ARG A 124 -12.74 7.40 -30.03
C ARG A 124 -13.28 6.25 -29.15
N GLU A 125 -12.41 5.34 -28.74
CA GLU A 125 -12.76 4.17 -27.96
C GLU A 125 -12.81 4.48 -26.47
N GLU A 126 -13.24 3.48 -25.70
CA GLU A 126 -13.41 3.57 -24.26
C GLU A 126 -12.05 3.63 -23.56
N ILE A 127 -11.87 4.62 -22.67
CA ILE A 127 -10.59 4.80 -21.98
C ILE A 127 -10.50 3.78 -20.85
N ARG A 128 -9.39 3.03 -20.81
CA ARG A 128 -9.11 2.05 -19.76
C ARG A 128 -8.09 2.57 -18.77
N LEU A 129 -8.34 2.34 -17.49
CA LEU A 129 -7.42 2.68 -16.42
C LEU A 129 -7.44 1.62 -15.32
N LYS A 130 -6.30 1.47 -14.63
CA LYS A 130 -6.20 0.70 -13.40
C LYS A 130 -6.19 1.62 -12.20
N VAL A 131 -7.03 1.34 -11.23
CA VAL A 131 -7.15 2.14 -10.00
C VAL A 131 -7.13 1.26 -8.77
N GLY A 132 -6.59 1.79 -7.67
CA GLY A 132 -6.61 1.15 -6.37
C GLY A 132 -7.92 1.44 -5.63
N VAL A 133 -8.64 0.41 -5.20
CA VAL A 133 -9.87 0.54 -4.41
C VAL A 133 -9.79 -0.29 -3.13
N ARG A 134 -10.41 0.22 -2.07
CA ARG A 134 -10.44 -0.47 -0.77
C ARG A 134 -11.50 -1.57 -0.70
N ASP A 135 -12.66 -1.33 -1.30
CA ASP A 135 -13.82 -2.21 -1.25
C ASP A 135 -14.43 -2.31 -2.65
N LEU A 136 -14.45 -3.53 -3.20
CA LEU A 136 -14.97 -3.82 -4.54
C LEU A 136 -16.49 -3.60 -4.65
N HIS A 137 -17.21 -3.54 -3.53
CA HIS A 137 -18.66 -3.33 -3.50
C HIS A 137 -19.08 -1.85 -3.46
N LYS A 138 -18.13 -0.93 -3.26
CA LYS A 138 -18.39 0.51 -3.09
C LYS A 138 -17.84 1.35 -4.24
N ILE A 139 -17.62 0.73 -5.40
CA ILE A 139 -17.16 1.43 -6.59
C ILE A 139 -18.36 2.21 -7.16
N PRO A 140 -18.28 3.55 -7.25
CA PRO A 140 -19.35 4.33 -7.87
C PRO A 140 -19.46 4.01 -9.35
N SER A 141 -20.68 4.09 -9.91
CA SER A 141 -20.94 3.84 -11.33
C SER A 141 -20.60 5.03 -12.22
N GLY A 142 -20.29 6.19 -11.63
CA GLY A 142 -19.94 7.41 -12.35
C GLY A 142 -19.65 8.57 -11.39
N THR A 143 -19.23 9.69 -11.94
CA THR A 143 -18.98 10.94 -11.23
C THR A 143 -19.29 12.13 -12.13
N GLU A 144 -19.72 13.23 -11.53
CA GLU A 144 -19.82 14.52 -12.19
C GLU A 144 -18.49 15.27 -12.09
N ILE A 145 -18.09 15.95 -13.16
CA ILE A 145 -16.87 16.78 -13.20
C ILE A 145 -17.15 18.14 -13.82
N THR A 146 -16.45 19.15 -13.31
CA THR A 146 -16.59 20.54 -13.76
C THR A 146 -15.34 20.97 -14.51
N THR A 147 -15.49 21.49 -15.73
CA THR A 147 -14.37 22.05 -16.49
C THR A 147 -14.03 23.47 -16.06
N LYS A 148 -12.91 24.00 -16.57
CA LYS A 148 -12.53 25.41 -16.38
C LYS A 148 -13.59 26.40 -16.85
N ASP A 149 -14.40 25.99 -17.83
CA ASP A 149 -15.51 26.78 -18.38
C ASP A 149 -16.80 26.65 -17.55
N LEU A 150 -16.73 26.03 -16.37
CA LEU A 150 -17.85 25.78 -15.45
C LEU A 150 -18.94 24.88 -16.04
N LEU A 151 -18.59 24.05 -17.02
CA LEU A 151 -19.49 23.06 -17.62
C LEU A 151 -19.38 21.73 -16.87
N LEU A 152 -20.54 21.14 -16.57
CA LEU A 152 -20.65 19.84 -15.91
C LEU A 152 -20.75 18.71 -16.93
N TYR A 153 -20.05 17.62 -16.66
CA TYR A 153 -20.09 16.41 -17.47
C TYR A 153 -20.24 15.18 -16.57
N ASP A 154 -21.09 14.25 -17.00
CA ASP A 154 -21.24 12.95 -16.39
C ASP A 154 -20.22 11.98 -16.99
N ILE A 155 -19.38 11.41 -16.11
CA ILE A 155 -18.42 10.38 -16.45
C ILE A 155 -18.89 9.06 -15.87
N GLU A 156 -19.06 8.05 -16.71
CA GLU A 156 -19.50 6.73 -16.29
C GLU A 156 -18.31 5.77 -16.11
N PHE A 157 -18.38 4.94 -15.07
CA PHE A 157 -17.38 3.92 -14.74
C PHE A 157 -17.95 2.51 -14.83
N SER A 158 -17.29 1.69 -15.63
CA SER A 158 -17.60 0.28 -15.80
C SER A 158 -16.44 -0.58 -15.32
N LEU A 159 -16.63 -1.30 -14.21
CA LEU A 159 -15.67 -2.31 -13.75
C LEU A 159 -15.54 -3.41 -14.82
N GLU A 160 -14.33 -3.58 -15.35
CA GLU A 160 -13.99 -4.62 -16.31
C GLU A 160 -13.51 -5.90 -15.60
N SER A 161 -12.50 -5.76 -14.74
CA SER A 161 -11.91 -6.89 -14.01
C SER A 161 -11.14 -6.45 -12.76
N VAL A 162 -10.82 -7.42 -11.89
CA VAL A 162 -9.89 -7.21 -10.76
C VAL A 162 -8.51 -7.70 -11.21
N ALA A 163 -7.59 -6.77 -11.42
CA ALA A 163 -6.23 -7.07 -11.87
C ALA A 163 -5.36 -7.63 -10.73
N GLU A 164 -5.50 -7.09 -9.52
CA GLU A 164 -4.78 -7.59 -8.34
C GLU A 164 -5.67 -7.52 -7.10
N GLN A 165 -5.72 -8.62 -6.34
CA GLN A 165 -6.40 -8.64 -5.05
C GLN A 165 -5.49 -8.07 -3.96
N GLY A 166 -5.88 -6.93 -3.40
CA GLY A 166 -5.25 -6.36 -2.20
C GLY A 166 -5.53 -7.17 -0.94
N TRP A 167 -4.81 -6.84 0.12
CA TRP A 167 -4.97 -7.43 1.45
C TRP A 167 -5.18 -6.30 2.46
N TYR A 168 -6.33 -6.24 3.10
CA TYR A 168 -6.58 -5.24 4.14
C TYR A 168 -6.93 -5.94 5.44
N LYS A 169 -6.11 -5.76 6.48
CA LYS A 169 -6.44 -6.29 7.82
C LYS A 169 -7.54 -5.41 8.40
N VAL A 170 -8.77 -5.92 8.43
CA VAL A 170 -9.84 -5.30 9.20
C VAL A 170 -9.51 -5.52 10.67
N GLU A 171 -9.26 -4.44 11.42
CA GLU A 171 -9.31 -4.50 12.88
C GLU A 171 -10.74 -4.94 13.24
N GLU A 172 -10.92 -6.16 13.75
CA GLU A 172 -12.22 -6.68 14.17
C GLU A 172 -12.73 -5.91 15.39
N GLY A 173 -13.29 -4.72 15.16
CA GLY A 173 -14.29 -4.14 16.04
C GLY A 173 -15.52 -5.02 15.98
N LYS A 174 -15.74 -5.84 17.02
CA LYS A 174 -16.93 -6.66 17.29
C LYS A 174 -18.15 -6.34 16.41
N LYS A 175 -18.33 -7.09 15.33
CA LYS A 175 -19.57 -7.81 14.94
C LYS A 175 -19.35 -8.44 13.57
N GLY A 176 -19.47 -9.77 13.54
CA GLY A 176 -19.09 -10.60 12.41
C GLY A 176 -19.92 -10.39 11.15
N LYS A 177 -19.31 -10.75 10.03
CA LYS A 177 -19.56 -12.03 9.34
C LYS A 177 -18.37 -12.29 8.42
N SER A 178 -17.78 -13.47 8.58
CA SER A 178 -16.85 -14.06 7.61
C SER A 178 -17.47 -14.00 6.22
N LEU A 179 -16.77 -13.38 5.26
CA LEU A 179 -17.04 -13.54 3.84
C LEU A 179 -15.89 -14.35 3.25
N SER A 180 -15.86 -15.63 3.62
CA SER A 180 -15.25 -16.64 2.77
C SER A 180 -16.34 -17.21 1.84
N THR A 181 -16.02 -17.27 0.56
CA THR A 181 -16.66 -18.12 -0.45
C THR A 181 -18.11 -17.78 -0.82
N LEU A 182 -18.33 -16.75 -1.66
CA LEU A 182 -19.53 -16.69 -2.51
C LEU A 182 -19.17 -16.25 -3.93
N THR A 183 -19.65 -17.05 -4.87
CA THR A 183 -19.16 -17.29 -6.22
C THR A 183 -19.28 -16.09 -7.16
N TRP A 184 -18.21 -15.83 -7.93
CA TRP A 184 -18.08 -14.78 -8.96
C TRP A 184 -19.23 -14.70 -9.98
N ARG A 185 -19.91 -15.82 -10.26
CA ARG A 185 -21.05 -15.89 -11.18
C ARG A 185 -22.23 -14.98 -10.80
N SER A 186 -22.34 -14.60 -9.54
CA SER A 186 -23.43 -13.78 -9.00
C SER A 186 -23.28 -12.27 -9.31
N LEU A 187 -22.06 -11.81 -9.59
CA LEU A 187 -21.75 -10.39 -9.77
C LEU A 187 -21.99 -9.93 -11.22
N ILE A 188 -21.72 -10.80 -12.19
CA ILE A 188 -21.94 -10.52 -13.62
C ILE A 188 -23.45 -10.53 -13.95
N THR A 189 -24.22 -11.41 -13.32
CA THR A 189 -25.67 -11.53 -13.56
C THR A 189 -26.47 -10.35 -13.02
N ARG A 190 -26.03 -9.69 -11.93
CA ARG A 190 -26.77 -8.53 -11.38
C ARG A 190 -26.64 -7.25 -12.21
N LYS A 191 -25.55 -7.05 -12.96
CA LYS A 191 -25.42 -5.87 -13.84
C LYS A 191 -26.19 -6.01 -15.16
N SER A 192 -26.41 -7.22 -15.67
CA SER A 192 -27.22 -7.42 -16.89
C SER A 192 -28.73 -7.24 -16.67
N VAL A 193 -29.26 -7.53 -15.47
CA VAL A 193 -30.72 -7.49 -15.22
C VAL A 193 -31.27 -6.05 -15.06
N LYS A 194 -30.42 -5.03 -14.92
CA LYS A 194 -30.85 -3.62 -14.82
C LYS A 194 -30.90 -2.86 -16.16
N LYS A 195 -30.61 -3.52 -17.29
CA LYS A 195 -30.89 -3.01 -18.64
C LYS A 195 -31.98 -3.88 -19.28
N SER A 196 -33.23 -3.70 -18.86
CA SER A 196 -34.42 -4.08 -19.61
C SER A 196 -35.60 -3.20 -19.22
#